data_AF-A0A8T3PUN8-F1
#
_entry.id   AF-A0A8T3PUN8-F1
#
_cell.length_a   1.000
_cell.length_b   1.000
_cell.length_c   1.000
_cell.angle_alpha   90.00
_cell.angle_beta   90.00
_cell.angle_gamma   90.00
#
_symmetry.space_group_name_H-M   'P 1'
#
loop_
_entity.id
_entity.type
_entity.pdbx_description
1 polymer ?
#
loop_
_entity_poly.entity_id
_entity_poly.type
_entity_poly.pdbx_seq_one_letter_code
_entity_poly.pdbx_strand_id
1 'polypeptide(L)' 'MSVTEILQNIQFVVDAGGDKKAVLLDYSLWEELLTQLEDLEDAEEIRRLREAEEEVIPWEQAKGELRAQRVDV' A
#
# COMPACT_ATOMS: atom_id res chain seq x y z
N MET A 1 -6.94 -8.68 -10.74
CA MET A 1 -8.35 -8.86 -11.18
C MET A 1 -8.83 -7.64 -11.97
N SER A 2 -9.86 -7.75 -12.79
CA SER A 2 -10.54 -6.56 -13.33
C SER A 2 -11.35 -5.87 -12.23
N VAL A 3 -11.39 -4.53 -12.21
CA VAL A 3 -12.24 -3.75 -11.27
C VAL A 3 -13.70 -4.24 -11.30
N THR A 4 -14.18 -4.70 -12.45
CA THR A 4 -15.53 -5.23 -12.60
C THR A 4 -15.74 -6.55 -11.83
N GLU A 5 -14.74 -7.41 -11.75
CA GLU A 5 -14.78 -8.66 -10.98
C GLU A 5 -14.75 -8.37 -9.47
N ILE A 6 -13.96 -7.38 -9.07
CA ILE A 6 -13.90 -6.87 -7.69
C ILE A 6 -15.28 -6.42 -7.22
N LEU A 7 -15.99 -5.64 -8.05
CA LEU A 7 -17.30 -5.07 -7.72
C LEU A 7 -18.42 -6.11 -7.58
N GLN A 8 -18.29 -7.30 -8.18
CA GLN A 8 -19.34 -8.32 -8.16
C GLN A 8 -19.47 -9.04 -6.80
N ASN A 9 -18.41 -9.06 -5.99
CA ASN A 9 -18.39 -9.76 -4.70
C ASN A 9 -18.43 -8.83 -3.48
N ILE A 10 -18.61 -7.52 -3.69
CA ILE A 10 -18.68 -6.56 -2.59
C ILE A 10 -20.03 -6.66 -1.89
N GLN A 11 -19.99 -6.85 -0.57
CA GLN A 11 -21.18 -6.80 0.28
C GLN A 11 -21.11 -5.59 1.21
N PHE A 12 -22.27 -5.14 1.67
CA PHE A 12 -22.37 -3.98 2.56
C PHE A 12 -23.09 -4.36 3.86
N VAL A 13 -22.52 -3.93 4.99
CA VAL A 13 -23.24 -3.89 6.26
C VAL A 13 -23.98 -2.57 6.33
N VAL A 14 -25.30 -2.63 6.51
CA VAL A 14 -26.19 -1.47 6.59
C VAL A 14 -26.80 -1.35 7.98
N ASP A 15 -27.11 -0.13 8.41
CA ASP A 15 -27.89 0.10 9.62
C ASP A 15 -29.41 -0.08 9.38
N ALA A 16 -30.22 0.15 10.42
CA ALA A 16 -31.67 0.04 10.34
C ALA A 16 -32.33 1.05 9.37
N GLY A 17 -31.64 2.16 9.05
CA GLY A 17 -32.07 3.14 8.05
C GLY A 17 -31.68 2.75 6.61
N GLY A 18 -30.89 1.70 6.44
CA GLY A 18 -30.33 1.29 5.14
C GLY A 18 -29.03 2.00 4.79
N ASP A 19 -28.45 2.79 5.70
CA ASP A 19 -27.19 3.49 5.44
C ASP A 19 -26.01 2.51 5.58
N LYS A 20 -25.14 2.50 4.57
CA LYS A 20 -23.92 1.67 4.55
C LYS A 20 -22.97 2.12 5.66
N LYS A 21 -22.56 1.18 6.52
CA LYS A 21 -21.59 1.42 7.61
C LYS A 21 -20.25 0.72 7.40
N ALA A 22 -20.26 -0.41 6.70
CA ALA A 22 -19.05 -1.14 6.38
C ALA A 22 -19.18 -1.87 5.05
N VAL A 23 -18.03 -2.23 4.50
CA VAL A 23 -17.90 -3.06 3.30
C VAL A 23 -17.28 -4.38 3.71
N LEU A 24 -17.87 -5.48 3.27
CA LEU A 24 -17.30 -6.81 3.42
C LEU A 24 -16.72 -7.23 2.07
N LEU A 25 -15.44 -7.61 2.11
CA LEU A 25 -14.65 -8.04 0.96
C LEU A 25 -14.11 -9.44 1.22
N ASP A 26 -13.91 -10.21 0.16
CA ASP A 26 -13.08 -11.41 0.22
C ASP A 26 -11.68 -11.03 0.69
N TYR A 27 -11.10 -11.83 1.58
CA TYR A 27 -9.82 -11.50 2.19
C TYR A 27 -8.68 -11.41 1.16
N SER A 28 -8.64 -12.32 0.18
CA SER A 28 -7.65 -12.26 -0.91
C SER A 28 -7.78 -11.01 -1.77
N LEU A 29 -9.01 -10.51 -1.94
CA LEU A 29 -9.27 -9.26 -2.64
C LEU A 29 -8.79 -8.06 -1.81
N TRP A 30 -9.01 -8.08 -0.51
CA TRP A 30 -8.48 -7.06 0.39
C TRP A 30 -6.94 -6.99 0.32
N GLU A 31 -6.26 -8.13 0.34
CA GLU A 31 -4.79 -8.18 0.21
C GLU A 31 -4.30 -7.62 -1.13
N GLU A 32 -4.95 -7.96 -2.25
CA GLU A 32 -4.60 -7.42 -3.57
C GLU A 32 -4.86 -5.90 -3.67
N LEU A 33 -5.95 -5.42 -3.06
CA LEU A 33 -6.25 -3.98 -2.98
C LEU A 33 -5.22 -3.24 -2.13
N LEU A 34 -4.87 -3.78 -0.96
CA LEU A 34 -3.91 -3.18 -0.06
C LEU A 34 -2.53 -3.07 -0.72
N THR A 35 -2.06 -4.15 -1.34
CA THR A 35 -0.77 -4.17 -2.07
C THR A 35 -0.73 -3.10 -3.15
N GLN A 36 -1.79 -2.95 -3.95
CA GLN A 36 -1.84 -1.93 -5.00
C GLN A 36 -1.87 -0.49 -4.45
N LEU A 37 -2.49 -0.28 -3.28
CA LEU A 37 -2.50 1.02 -2.63
C LEU A 37 -1.13 1.37 -2.07
N GLU A 38 -0.44 0.41 -1.46
CA GLU A 38 0.94 0.55 -0.97
C GLU A 38 1.90 0.86 -2.14
N ASP A 39 1.82 0.11 -3.24
CA ASP A 39 2.63 0.36 -4.45
C ASP A 39 2.42 1.78 -5.01
N LEU A 40 1.18 2.29 -4.94
CA LEU A 40 0.85 3.64 -5.41
C LEU A 40 1.40 4.72 -4.47
N GLU A 41 1.33 4.50 -3.16
CA GLU A 41 1.91 5.38 -2.14
C GLU A 41 3.44 5.46 -2.29
N ASP A 42 4.12 4.31 -2.40
CA ASP A 42 5.56 4.24 -2.63
C ASP A 42 5.99 4.96 -3.90
N ALA A 43 5.24 4.78 -5.00
CA ALA A 43 5.53 5.45 -6.27
C ALA A 43 5.40 6.98 -6.17
N GLU A 44 4.41 7.46 -5.43
CA GLU A 44 4.21 8.89 -5.15
C GLU A 44 5.34 9.45 -4.28
N GLU A 45 5.74 8.73 -3.23
CA GLU A 45 6.85 9.12 -2.36
C GLU A 45 8.16 9.22 -3.13
N ILE A 46 8.50 8.19 -3.91
CA ILE A 46 9.69 8.19 -4.78
C ILE A 46 9.66 9.40 -5.73
N ARG A 47 8.49 9.73 -6.29
CA ARG A 47 8.37 10.92 -7.16
C ARG A 47 8.68 12.19 -6.39
N ARG A 48 8.11 12.38 -5.19
CA ARG A 48 8.34 13.56 -4.35
C ARG A 48 9.80 13.69 -3.93
N LEU A 49 10.45 12.60 -3.51
CA LEU A 49 11.87 12.60 -3.13
C LEU A 49 12.77 13.03 -4.31
N ARG A 50 12.43 12.57 -5.53
CA ARG A 50 13.13 13.00 -6.75
C ARG A 50 12.90 14.47 -7.07
N GLU A 51 11.68 14.97 -6.92
CA GLU A 51 11.34 16.39 -7.13
C GLU A 51 12.02 17.31 -6.11
N ALA A 52 12.19 16.85 -4.87
CA ALA A 52 12.89 17.56 -3.81
C ALA A 52 14.42 17.48 -3.91
N GLU A 53 14.96 16.74 -4.89
CA GLU A 53 16.41 16.49 -5.06
C GLU A 53 17.08 15.96 -3.78
N GLU A 54 16.36 15.12 -3.02
CA GLU A 54 16.88 14.50 -1.80
C GLU A 54 18.11 13.63 -2.10
N GLU A 55 19.03 13.55 -1.12
CA GLU A 55 20.24 12.74 -1.27
C GLU A 55 19.88 11.25 -1.39
N VAL A 56 20.36 10.61 -2.46
CA VAL A 56 20.19 9.18 -2.69
C VAL A 56 21.53 8.47 -2.59
N ILE A 57 21.57 7.39 -1.82
CA ILE A 57 22.74 6.51 -1.70
C ILE A 57 22.45 5.13 -2.30
N PRO A 58 23.46 4.42 -2.82
CA PRO A 58 23.29 3.04 -3.28
C PRO A 58 22.81 2.13 -2.14
N TRP A 59 21.94 1.16 -2.46
CA TRP A 59 21.39 0.24 -1.46
C TRP A 59 22.45 -0.53 -0.66
N GLU A 60 23.55 -0.93 -1.31
CA GLU A 60 24.66 -1.60 -0.62
C GLU A 60 25.38 -0.70 0.38
N GLN A 61 25.44 0.62 0.12
CA GLN A 61 25.97 1.58 1.08
C GLN A 61 25.03 1.71 2.28
N ALA A 62 23.73 1.90 2.04
CA ALA A 62 22.73 2.02 3.11
C ALA A 62 22.77 0.81 4.08
N LYS A 63 22.81 -0.42 3.54
CA LYS A 63 22.97 -1.63 4.36
C LYS A 63 24.27 -1.66 5.15
N GLY A 64 25.37 -1.22 4.53
CA GLY A 64 26.67 -1.14 5.21
C GLY A 64 26.63 -0.21 6.42
N GLU A 65 26.02 0.97 6.26
CA GLU A 65 25.86 1.96 7.33
C GLU A 65 24.94 1.46 8.47
N LEU A 66 23.83 0.81 8.13
CA LEU A 66 22.89 0.24 9.12
C LEU A 66 23.51 -0.93 9.91
N ARG A 67 24.24 -1.83 9.23
CA ARG A 67 24.95 -2.92 9.90
C ARG A 67 26.07 -2.42 10.80
N ALA A 68 26.76 -1.34 10.42
CA ALA A 68 27.73 -0.68 11.29
C ALA A 68 27.08 -0.14 12.58
N GLN A 69 25.79 0.23 12.51
CA GLN A 69 24.96 0.62 13.66
C GLN A 69 24.33 -0.57 14.41
N ARG A 70 24.67 -1.81 14.03
CA ARG A 70 24.12 -3.07 14.59
C ARG A 70 22.62 -3.26 14.35
N VAL A 71 22.10 -2.68 13.26
CA VAL A 71 20.75 -2.98 12.75
C VAL A 71 20.84 -4.20 11.83
N ASP A 72 19.90 -5.14 11.97
CA ASP A 72 19.81 -6.34 11.14
C ASP A 72 19.02 -6.03 9.86
N VAL A 73 19.73 -5.90 8.73
CA VAL A 73 19.22 -5.58 7.38
C VAL A 73 19.97 -6.35 6.30
#